data_AF-A0A383CY03-F1
#
_entry.id   AF-A0A383CY03-F1
#
_cell.length_a   1.000
_cell.length_b   1.000
_cell.length_c   1.000
_cell.angle_alpha   90.00
_cell.angle_beta   90.00
_cell.angle_gamma   90.00
#
_symmetry.space_group_name_H-M   'P 1'
#
loop_
_entity.id
_entity.type
_entity.pdbx_description
1 polymer ?
#
loop_
_entity_poly.entity_id
_entity_poly.type
_entity_poly.pdbx_seq_one_letter_code
_entity_poly.pdbx_strand_id
1 'polypeptide(L)'
;MAGTKIVNAFLKIRNSKFFNTLVISVIIASALYAGVSSYNEIIPADYVFLLQVFDYSITIFFTIEILIRIFAERSLVNFFKDGWNVFDFLIVSISLIPIGGAESVFVARLLRIVRILRIITVVPAFRHIIDSLIKTIPRVGFIALLMFIFIYVWGALGTLFFDEVDPEHWGNIGV
;
A
#
# COMPACT_ATOMS: atom_id res chain seq x y z
N MET A 1 -1.64 -37.70 -5.15
CA MET A 1 -2.07 -37.83 -3.74
C MET A 1 -1.18 -37.11 -2.72
N ALA A 2 0.13 -36.94 -2.95
CA ALA A 2 1.00 -36.21 -2.00
C ALA A 2 0.78 -34.68 -2.02
N GLY A 3 0.61 -34.08 -3.20
CA GLY A 3 0.41 -32.62 -3.34
C GLY A 3 -0.86 -32.09 -2.65
N THR A 4 -1.92 -32.89 -2.57
CA THR A 4 -3.16 -32.49 -1.88
C THR A 4 -3.01 -32.46 -0.36
N LYS A 5 -2.17 -33.32 0.23
CA LYS A 5 -1.91 -33.30 1.69
C LYS A 5 -1.14 -32.06 2.10
N ILE A 6 -0.14 -31.67 1.32
CA ILE A 6 0.69 -30.47 1.56
C ILE A 6 -0.17 -29.21 1.45
N VAL A 7 -0.94 -29.08 0.37
CA VAL A 7 -1.86 -27.94 0.20
C VAL A 7 -2.87 -27.86 1.35
N ASN A 8 -3.45 -28.98 1.78
CA ASN A 8 -4.38 -29.01 2.90
C ASN A 8 -3.73 -28.58 4.24
N ALA A 9 -2.45 -28.91 4.45
CA ALA A 9 -1.71 -28.46 5.63
C ALA A 9 -1.50 -26.93 5.60
N PHE A 10 -1.07 -26.37 4.47
CA PHE A 10 -0.92 -24.91 4.32
C PHE A 10 -2.26 -24.17 4.42
N LEU A 11 -3.35 -24.73 3.88
CA LEU A 11 -4.71 -24.20 4.04
C LEU A 11 -5.13 -24.17 5.51
N LYS A 12 -4.81 -25.22 6.28
CA LYS A 12 -5.12 -25.28 7.72
C LYS A 12 -4.34 -24.21 8.51
N ILE A 13 -3.07 -23.98 8.15
CA ILE A 13 -2.25 -22.93 8.76
C ILE A 13 -2.83 -21.56 8.40
N ARG A 14 -3.07 -21.29 7.10
CA ARG A 14 -3.60 -20.01 6.61
C ARG A 14 -4.94 -19.64 7.25
N ASN A 15 -5.85 -20.61 7.37
CA ASN A 15 -7.19 -20.36 7.91
C ASN A 15 -7.25 -20.39 9.44
N SER A 16 -6.11 -20.57 10.13
CA SER A 16 -6.06 -20.57 11.58
C SER A 16 -6.26 -19.17 12.14
N LYS A 17 -7.18 -19.01 13.09
CA LYS A 17 -7.36 -17.75 13.83
C LYS A 17 -6.06 -17.30 14.48
N PHE A 18 -5.28 -18.24 15.03
CA PHE A 18 -3.98 -17.93 15.63
C PHE A 18 -3.02 -17.31 14.62
N PHE A 19 -2.93 -17.89 13.41
CA PHE A 19 -2.05 -17.37 12.36
C PHE A 19 -2.47 -15.96 11.94
N ASN A 20 -3.76 -15.73 11.70
CA ASN A 20 -4.27 -14.40 11.37
C ASN A 20 -4.01 -13.37 12.48
N THR A 21 -4.26 -13.72 13.76
CA THR A 21 -3.94 -12.84 14.88
C THR A 21 -2.45 -12.54 14.95
N LEU A 22 -1.60 -13.54 14.73
CA LEU A 22 -0.15 -13.36 14.72
C LEU A 22 0.29 -12.41 13.60
N VAL A 23 -0.24 -12.57 12.37
CA VAL A 23 0.04 -11.67 11.25
C VAL A 23 -0.37 -10.23 11.59
N ILE A 24 -1.57 -10.02 12.14
CA ILE A 24 -2.05 -8.70 12.56
C ILE A 24 -1.13 -8.09 13.63
N SER A 25 -0.73 -8.88 14.63
CA SER A 25 0.20 -8.43 15.67
C SER A 25 1.55 -7.99 15.10
N VAL A 26 2.10 -8.72 14.12
CA VAL A 26 3.36 -8.36 13.45
C VAL A 26 3.20 -7.08 12.62
N ILE A 27 2.05 -6.86 11.97
CA ILE A 27 1.75 -5.60 11.27
C ILE A 27 1.74 -4.43 12.25
N ILE A 28 1.05 -4.58 13.40
CA ILE A 28 1.02 -3.53 14.42
C ILE A 28 2.44 -3.25 14.94
N ALA A 29 3.23 -4.29 15.20
CA ALA A 29 4.61 -4.13 15.63
C ALA A 29 5.48 -3.43 14.56
N SER A 30 5.24 -3.69 13.27
CA SER A 30 5.89 -3.01 12.15
C SER A 30 5.50 -1.53 12.06
N ALA A 31 4.24 -1.20 12.31
CA ALA A 31 3.77 0.19 12.34
C ALA A 31 4.37 0.95 13.53
N LEU A 32 4.44 0.33 14.72
CA LEU A 32 5.09 0.90 15.90
C LEU A 32 6.59 1.12 15.63
N TYR A 33 7.27 0.13 15.05
CA TYR A 33 8.66 0.27 14.60
C TYR A 33 8.84 1.47 13.68
N ALA A 34 7.99 1.61 12.65
CA ALA A 34 8.07 2.71 11.71
C ALA A 34 7.93 4.07 12.41
N GLY A 35 6.98 4.20 13.34
CA GLY A 35 6.79 5.39 14.17
C GLY A 35 8.02 5.73 15.02
N VAL A 36 8.57 4.75 15.73
CA VAL A 36 9.79 4.92 16.54
C VAL A 36 10.98 5.31 15.65
N SER A 37 11.14 4.65 14.51
CA SER A 37 12.25 4.91 13.57
C SER A 37 12.20 6.31 12.93
N SER A 38 11.09 7.02 13.05
CA SER A 38 10.99 8.42 12.60
C SER A 38 11.80 9.37 13.48
N TYR A 39 12.15 8.97 14.70
CA TYR A 39 12.91 9.76 15.68
C TYR A 39 14.35 9.27 15.84
N ASN A 40 14.93 8.67 14.80
CA ASN A 40 16.27 8.05 14.83
C ASN A 40 17.39 8.96 15.38
N GLU A 41 17.24 10.28 15.32
CA GLU A 41 18.21 11.25 15.85
C GLU A 41 18.30 11.25 17.39
N ILE A 42 17.29 10.71 18.09
CA ILE A 42 17.19 10.69 19.56
C ILE A 42 17.55 9.29 20.12
N ILE A 43 17.67 8.28 19.25
CA ILE A 43 17.83 6.88 19.65
C ILE A 43 19.33 6.56 19.87
N PRO A 44 19.74 6.04 21.03
CA PRO A 44 21.14 5.66 21.25
C PRO A 44 21.60 4.56 20.26
N ALA A 45 22.86 4.62 19.84
CA ALA A 45 23.41 3.78 18.78
C ALA A 45 23.20 2.26 18.99
N ASP A 46 23.24 1.80 20.25
CA ASP A 46 23.04 0.39 20.61
C ASP A 46 21.64 -0.13 20.26
N TYR A 47 20.62 0.74 20.31
CA TYR A 47 19.24 0.39 19.97
C TYR A 47 18.99 0.43 18.46
N VAL A 48 19.79 1.19 17.70
CA VAL A 48 19.64 1.27 16.24
C VAL A 48 19.89 -0.10 15.59
N PHE A 49 20.90 -0.84 16.06
CA PHE A 49 21.18 -2.18 15.57
C PHE A 49 20.02 -3.15 15.87
N LEU A 50 19.50 -3.13 17.10
CA LEU A 50 18.35 -3.96 17.49
C LEU A 50 17.12 -3.65 16.63
N LEU A 51 16.86 -2.37 16.37
CA LEU A 51 15.78 -1.90 15.52
C LEU A 51 15.94 -2.39 14.06
N GLN A 52 17.16 -2.39 13.51
CA GLN A 52 17.42 -2.94 12.17
C GLN A 52 17.18 -4.46 12.10
N VAL A 53 17.64 -5.22 13.10
CA VAL A 53 17.40 -6.66 13.19
C VAL A 53 15.89 -6.95 13.28
N PHE A 54 15.15 -6.12 14.00
CA PHE A 54 13.71 -6.24 14.13
C PHE A 54 12.98 -6.02 12.79
N ASP A 55 13.33 -4.97 12.04
CA ASP A 55 12.75 -4.71 10.70
C ASP A 55 13.04 -5.84 9.71
N TYR A 56 14.26 -6.37 9.74
CA TYR A 56 14.65 -7.49 8.89
C TYR A 56 13.86 -8.76 9.25
N SER A 57 13.66 -9.03 10.54
CA SER A 57 12.87 -10.16 11.04
C SER A 57 11.40 -10.06 10.59
N ILE A 58 10.82 -8.85 10.63
CA ILE A 58 9.47 -8.59 10.13
C ILE A 58 9.38 -8.89 8.63
N THR A 59 10.36 -8.43 7.85
CA THR A 59 10.40 -8.65 6.41
C THR A 59 10.50 -10.15 6.07
N ILE A 60 11.33 -10.90 6.79
CA ILE A 60 11.42 -12.37 6.65
C ILE A 60 10.09 -13.04 7.00
N PHE A 61 9.49 -12.67 8.14
CA PHE A 61 8.22 -13.24 8.58
C PHE A 61 7.15 -13.10 7.49
N PHE A 62 7.04 -11.90 6.93
CA PHE A 62 6.09 -11.62 5.87
C PHE A 62 6.39 -12.31 4.54
N THR A 63 7.66 -12.58 4.27
CA THR A 63 8.07 -13.38 3.13
C THR A 63 7.62 -14.83 3.30
N ILE A 64 7.80 -15.40 4.48
CA ILE A 64 7.29 -16.74 4.80
C ILE A 64 5.77 -16.78 4.71
N GLU A 65 5.10 -15.77 5.25
CA GLU A 65 3.64 -15.63 5.27
C GLU A 65 3.04 -15.62 3.84
N ILE A 66 3.61 -14.84 2.91
CA ILE A 66 3.13 -14.83 1.52
C ILE A 66 3.42 -16.16 0.81
N LEU A 67 4.56 -16.81 1.11
CA LEU A 67 4.87 -18.14 0.58
C LEU A 67 3.87 -19.19 1.06
N ILE A 68 3.50 -19.17 2.35
CA ILE A 68 2.44 -20.03 2.91
C ILE A 68 1.13 -19.82 2.15
N ARG A 69 0.75 -18.57 1.84
CA ARG A 69 -0.45 -18.28 1.06
C ARG A 69 -0.37 -18.79 -0.38
N ILE A 70 0.78 -18.62 -1.04
CA ILE A 70 1.02 -19.14 -2.40
C ILE A 70 0.90 -20.66 -2.43
N PHE A 71 1.52 -21.38 -1.49
CA PHE A 71 1.46 -22.84 -1.41
C PHE A 71 0.12 -23.39 -0.91
N ALA A 72 -0.65 -22.59 -0.18
CA ALA A 72 -2.03 -22.92 0.19
C ALA A 72 -2.96 -22.86 -1.03
N GLU A 73 -2.63 -22.06 -2.04
CA GLU A 73 -3.41 -21.97 -3.27
C GLU A 73 -3.05 -23.12 -4.22
N ARG A 74 -4.06 -23.82 -4.77
CA ARG A 74 -3.83 -24.97 -5.65
C ARG A 74 -3.15 -24.61 -6.98
N SER A 75 -3.18 -23.34 -7.36
CA SER A 75 -2.63 -22.83 -8.61
C SER A 75 -2.14 -21.40 -8.43
N LEU A 76 -0.95 -21.10 -8.96
CA LEU A 76 -0.41 -19.73 -9.03
C LEU A 76 -1.36 -18.80 -9.79
N VAL A 77 -2.04 -19.31 -10.81
CA VAL A 77 -3.01 -18.53 -11.60
C VAL A 77 -4.15 -18.02 -10.72
N ASN A 78 -4.61 -18.81 -9.75
CA ASN A 78 -5.67 -18.38 -8.84
C ASN A 78 -5.16 -17.34 -7.84
N PHE A 79 -3.91 -17.46 -7.39
CA PHE A 79 -3.29 -16.47 -6.52
C PHE A 79 -3.22 -15.09 -7.20
N PHE A 80 -2.76 -15.03 -8.45
CA PHE A 80 -2.64 -13.78 -9.21
C PHE A 80 -3.97 -13.21 -9.74
N LYS A 81 -5.08 -13.96 -9.63
CA LYS A 81 -6.43 -13.45 -9.95
C LYS A 81 -7.04 -12.62 -8.81
N ASP A 82 -6.60 -12.85 -7.58
CA ASP A 82 -7.06 -12.07 -6.42
C ASP A 82 -6.19 -10.83 -6.26
N GLY A 83 -6.75 -9.65 -6.52
CA GLY A 83 -6.05 -8.37 -6.43
C GLY A 83 -5.44 -8.10 -5.05
N TRP A 84 -6.02 -8.63 -3.97
CA TRP A 84 -5.48 -8.48 -2.63
C TRP A 84 -4.21 -9.32 -2.41
N ASN A 85 -4.17 -10.52 -2.98
CA ASN A 85 -2.98 -11.38 -2.94
C ASN A 85 -1.85 -10.79 -3.79
N VAL A 86 -2.18 -10.24 -4.97
CA VAL A 86 -1.21 -9.54 -5.84
C VAL A 86 -0.64 -8.32 -5.12
N PHE A 87 -1.47 -7.51 -4.47
CA PHE A 87 -1.03 -6.33 -3.73
C PHE A 87 -0.08 -6.72 -2.59
N ASP A 88 -0.43 -7.72 -1.78
CA ASP A 88 0.46 -8.19 -0.71
C ASP A 88 1.79 -8.75 -1.24
N PHE A 89 1.74 -9.51 -2.34
CA PHE A 89 2.94 -10.03 -2.99
C PHE A 89 3.86 -8.90 -3.48
N LEU A 90 3.27 -7.85 -4.07
CA LEU A 90 4.01 -6.68 -4.53
C LEU A 90 4.68 -5.94 -3.36
N ILE A 91 3.98 -5.76 -2.24
CA ILE A 91 4.55 -5.12 -1.05
C ILE A 91 5.75 -5.91 -0.50
N VAL A 92 5.61 -7.24 -0.38
CA VAL A 92 6.69 -8.10 0.10
C VAL A 92 7.87 -8.07 -0.87
N SER A 93 7.61 -8.18 -2.17
CA SER A 93 8.65 -8.19 -3.20
C SER A 93 9.46 -6.89 -3.19
N ILE A 94 8.77 -5.74 -3.13
CA ILE A 94 9.41 -4.42 -3.05
C ILE A 94 10.21 -4.29 -1.74
N SER A 95 9.72 -4.86 -0.64
CA SER A 95 10.39 -4.81 0.67
C SER A 95 11.71 -5.60 0.71
N LEU A 96 11.91 -6.55 -0.19
CA LEU A 96 13.13 -7.37 -0.29
C LEU A 96 14.24 -6.69 -1.11
N ILE A 97 13.92 -5.64 -1.87
CA ILE A 97 14.90 -4.94 -2.70
C ILE A 97 15.80 -4.10 -1.77
N PRO A 98 17.12 -4.36 -1.74
CA PRO A 98 18.05 -3.54 -0.98
C PRO A 98 18.15 -2.15 -1.62
N ILE A 99 17.92 -1.11 -0.82
CA ILE A 99 17.80 0.27 -1.30
C ILE A 99 19.17 0.96 -1.11
N GLY A 100 19.99 1.01 -2.16
CA GLY A 100 21.31 1.64 -2.14
C GLY A 100 21.32 3.05 -2.75
N GLY A 101 22.09 3.98 -2.17
CA GLY A 101 22.32 5.35 -2.71
C GLY A 101 21.66 6.50 -1.92
N ALA A 102 21.97 7.75 -2.25
CA ALA A 102 21.42 8.92 -1.54
C ALA A 102 19.93 9.19 -1.88
N GLU A 103 19.51 8.99 -3.14
CA GLU A 103 18.09 9.01 -3.55
C GLU A 103 17.30 7.81 -2.98
N SER A 104 18.01 6.80 -2.48
CA SER A 104 17.46 5.61 -1.85
C SER A 104 16.77 5.94 -0.51
N VAL A 105 17.15 7.02 0.17
CA VAL A 105 16.62 7.31 1.51
C VAL A 105 15.15 7.71 1.47
N PHE A 106 14.72 8.51 0.48
CA PHE A 106 13.31 8.85 0.33
C PHE A 106 12.48 7.64 -0.08
N VAL A 107 12.96 6.88 -1.07
CA VAL A 107 12.34 5.63 -1.50
C VAL A 107 12.21 4.66 -0.33
N ALA A 108 13.27 4.50 0.49
CA ALA A 108 13.26 3.68 1.69
C ALA A 108 12.18 4.09 2.70
N ARG A 109 11.95 5.39 2.89
CA ARG A 109 10.86 5.88 3.73
C ARG A 109 9.50 5.51 3.15
N LEU A 110 9.28 5.69 1.85
CA LEU A 110 8.03 5.33 1.20
C LEU A 110 7.76 3.81 1.28
N LEU A 111 8.78 2.97 1.07
CA LEU A 111 8.63 1.52 1.16
C LEU A 111 8.22 1.07 2.57
N ARG A 112 8.70 1.73 3.62
CA ARG A 112 8.25 1.49 5.00
C ARG A 112 6.76 1.81 5.18
N ILE A 113 6.28 2.93 4.63
CA ILE A 113 4.86 3.32 4.70
C ILE A 113 3.99 2.29 3.96
N VAL A 114 4.44 1.83 2.78
CA VAL A 114 3.75 0.81 2.00
C VAL A 114 3.56 -0.48 2.80
N ARG A 115 4.52 -0.88 3.64
CA ARG A 115 4.37 -2.05 4.54
C ARG A 115 3.23 -1.89 5.54
N ILE A 116 2.93 -0.67 6.01
CA ILE A 116 1.82 -0.39 6.93
C ILE A 116 0.47 -0.56 6.22
N LEU A 117 0.40 -0.28 4.91
CA LEU A 117 -0.81 -0.46 4.11
C LEU A 117 -1.30 -1.92 4.08
N ARG A 118 -0.46 -2.89 4.45
CA ARG A 118 -0.86 -4.30 4.60
C ARG A 118 -1.91 -4.52 5.68
N ILE A 119 -2.11 -3.58 6.60
CA ILE A 119 -3.25 -3.66 7.51
C ILE A 119 -4.58 -3.69 6.73
N ILE A 120 -4.63 -2.97 5.59
CA ILE A 120 -5.80 -2.91 4.71
C ILE A 120 -6.07 -4.29 4.10
N THR A 121 -5.02 -4.99 3.70
CA THR A 121 -5.15 -6.32 3.11
C THR A 121 -5.40 -7.39 4.16
N VAL A 122 -5.02 -7.25 5.42
CA VAL A 122 -5.25 -8.30 6.41
C VAL A 122 -6.59 -8.14 7.15
N VAL A 123 -7.06 -6.91 7.34
CA VAL A 123 -8.31 -6.65 8.07
C VAL A 123 -9.49 -6.56 7.09
N PRO A 124 -10.47 -7.50 7.17
CA PRO A 124 -11.59 -7.54 6.23
C PRO A 124 -12.43 -6.26 6.19
N ALA A 125 -12.55 -5.56 7.33
CA ALA A 125 -13.27 -4.30 7.41
C ALA A 125 -12.64 -3.22 6.52
N PHE A 126 -11.31 -3.12 6.48
CA PHE A 126 -10.61 -2.18 5.61
C PHE A 126 -10.75 -2.56 4.14
N ARG A 127 -10.64 -3.86 3.79
CA ARG A 127 -10.92 -4.32 2.42
C ARG A 127 -12.32 -3.90 1.96
N HIS A 128 -13.33 -4.09 2.80
CA HIS A 128 -14.71 -3.75 2.47
C HIS A 128 -14.90 -2.24 2.22
N ILE A 129 -14.24 -1.40 3.03
CA ILE A 129 -14.23 0.06 2.82
C ILE A 129 -13.60 0.40 1.48
N ILE A 130 -12.40 -0.13 1.19
CA ILE A 130 -11.68 0.14 -0.06
C ILE A 130 -12.46 -0.35 -1.27
N ASP A 131 -13.02 -1.56 -1.23
CA ASP A 131 -13.86 -2.10 -2.30
C ASP A 131 -15.08 -1.20 -2.58
N SER A 132 -15.67 -0.63 -1.52
CA SER A 132 -16.81 0.29 -1.64
C SER A 132 -16.40 1.63 -2.25
N LEU A 133 -15.22 2.15 -1.86
CA LEU A 133 -14.64 3.35 -2.47
C LEU A 133 -14.37 3.13 -3.95
N ILE A 134 -13.70 2.03 -4.32
CA ILE A 134 -13.38 1.69 -5.71
C ILE A 134 -14.65 1.56 -6.56
N LYS A 135 -15.70 0.91 -6.04
CA LYS A 135 -17.00 0.83 -6.72
C LYS A 135 -17.66 2.19 -6.96
N THR A 136 -17.32 3.19 -6.15
CA THR A 136 -17.87 4.54 -6.24
C THR A 136 -17.06 5.45 -7.19
N ILE A 137 -15.79 5.12 -7.46
CA ILE A 137 -14.90 5.89 -8.34
C ILE A 137 -15.54 6.22 -9.70
N PRO A 138 -16.16 5.28 -10.44
CA PRO A 138 -16.73 5.62 -11.75
C PRO A 138 -17.80 6.73 -11.68
N ARG A 139 -18.65 6.70 -10.65
CA ARG A 139 -19.72 7.71 -10.46
C ARG A 139 -19.13 9.07 -10.09
N VAL A 140 -18.17 9.08 -9.17
CA VAL A 140 -17.44 10.29 -8.78
C VAL A 140 -16.66 10.85 -9.98
N GLY A 141 -16.14 9.99 -10.85
CA GLY A 141 -15.47 10.38 -12.09
C GLY A 141 -16.36 11.20 -13.02
N PHE A 142 -17.63 10.84 -13.20
CA PHE A 142 -18.56 11.64 -14.00
C PHE A 142 -18.87 13.00 -13.36
N ILE A 143 -19.03 13.04 -12.03
CA ILE A 143 -19.23 14.31 -11.31
C ILE A 143 -17.97 15.19 -11.44
N ALA A 144 -16.78 14.61 -11.28
CA ALA A 144 -15.52 15.30 -11.46
C ALA A 144 -15.34 15.84 -12.88
N LEU A 145 -15.74 15.07 -13.90
CA LEU A 145 -15.71 15.51 -15.30
C LEU A 145 -16.68 16.67 -15.54
N LEU A 146 -17.90 16.59 -15.02
CA LEU A 146 -18.86 17.70 -15.09
C LEU A 146 -18.30 18.94 -14.40
N MET A 147 -17.68 18.77 -13.23
CA MET A 147 -17.06 19.88 -12.50
C MET A 147 -15.89 20.47 -13.27
N PHE A 148 -15.09 19.64 -13.93
CA PHE A 148 -14.01 20.08 -14.80
C PHE A 148 -14.55 20.92 -15.97
N ILE A 149 -15.63 20.47 -16.64
CA ILE A 149 -16.28 21.24 -17.73
C ILE A 149 -16.80 22.57 -17.19
N PHE A 150 -17.44 22.57 -16.03
CA PHE A 150 -17.97 23.78 -15.41
C PHE A 150 -16.84 24.79 -15.11
N ILE A 151 -15.77 24.34 -14.45
CA ILE A 151 -14.59 25.18 -14.17
C ILE A 151 -14.00 25.72 -15.47
N TYR A 152 -13.89 24.89 -16.51
CA TYR A 152 -13.37 25.31 -17.81
C TYR A 152 -14.21 26.41 -18.46
N VAL A 153 -15.55 26.27 -18.48
CA VAL A 153 -16.45 27.29 -19.04
C VAL A 153 -16.33 28.62 -18.27
N TRP A 154 -16.26 28.56 -16.94
CA TRP A 154 -16.08 29.78 -16.14
C TRP A 154 -14.72 30.42 -16.32
N GLY A 155 -13.66 29.62 -16.49
CA GLY A 155 -12.34 30.12 -16.91
C GLY A 155 -12.44 30.84 -18.26
N ALA A 156 -13.06 30.22 -19.26
CA ALA A 156 -13.32 30.78 -20.59
C ALA A 156 -14.02 32.14 -20.56
N LEU A 157 -15.11 32.22 -19.81
CA LEU A 157 -15.84 33.47 -19.63
C LEU A 157 -14.99 34.52 -18.92
N GLY A 158 -14.22 34.12 -17.91
CA GLY A 158 -13.35 35.02 -17.18
C GLY A 158 -12.30 35.67 -18.07
N THR A 159 -11.61 34.91 -18.92
CA THR A 159 -10.71 35.48 -19.95
C THR A 159 -11.45 36.39 -20.90
N LEU A 160 -12.62 35.98 -21.41
CA LEU A 160 -13.37 36.82 -22.34
C LEU A 160 -13.74 38.20 -21.77
N PHE A 161 -14.05 38.28 -20.47
CA PHE A 161 -14.51 39.53 -19.85
C PHE A 161 -13.40 40.34 -19.17
N PHE A 162 -12.36 39.68 -18.66
CA PHE A 162 -11.39 40.31 -17.76
C PHE A 162 -9.96 40.31 -18.32
N ASP A 163 -9.71 39.76 -19.51
CA ASP A 163 -8.38 39.81 -20.15
C ASP A 163 -7.83 41.24 -20.25
N GLU A 164 -8.65 42.21 -20.67
CA GLU A 164 -8.19 43.62 -20.77
C GLU A 164 -7.97 44.31 -19.40
N VAL A 165 -8.62 43.82 -18.33
CA VAL A 165 -8.60 44.45 -17.00
C VAL A 165 -7.48 43.88 -16.12
N ASP A 166 -7.26 42.57 -16.18
CA ASP A 166 -6.25 41.85 -15.43
C ASP A 166 -5.68 40.69 -16.29
N PRO A 167 -4.80 41.02 -17.25
CA PRO A 167 -4.24 40.06 -18.19
C PRO A 167 -3.35 39.01 -17.52
N GLU A 168 -2.79 39.31 -16.34
CA GLU A 168 -1.89 38.41 -15.62
C GLU A 168 -2.61 37.15 -15.13
N HIS A 169 -3.88 37.29 -14.72
CA HIS A 169 -4.69 36.17 -14.22
C HIS A 169 -5.68 35.62 -15.26
N TRP A 170 -6.12 36.47 -16.19
CA TRP A 170 -7.19 36.13 -17.14
C TRP A 170 -6.73 36.06 -18.59
N GLY A 171 -5.46 36.30 -18.91
CA GLY A 171 -5.02 36.35 -20.31
C GLY A 171 -5.14 35.04 -21.09
N ASN A 172 -5.28 33.90 -20.41
CA ASN A 172 -5.33 32.59 -21.08
C ASN A 172 -5.87 31.45 -20.19
N ILE A 173 -6.51 30.45 -20.81
CA ILE A 173 -7.04 29.22 -20.17
C ILE A 173 -6.39 27.92 -20.70
N GLY A 174 -5.66 27.95 -21.81
CA GLY A 174 -5.15 26.80 -22.56
C GLY A 174 -3.63 26.71 -22.77
N VAL A 175 -2.92 27.84 -22.94
CA VAL A 175 -1.44 27.97 -23.06
C VAL A 175 -0.98 29.39 -22.71
#